data_AF-A0A068EUY8-F1
#
_entry.id   AF-A0A068EUY8-F1
#
_cell.length_a   1.000
_cell.length_b   1.000
_cell.length_c   1.000
_cell.angle_alpha   90.00
_cell.angle_beta   90.00
_cell.angle_gamma   90.00
#
_symmetry.space_group_name_H-M   'P 1'
#
loop_
_entity.id
_entity.type
_entity.pdbx_description
1 polymer ?
#
loop_
_entity_poly.entity_id
_entity_poly.type
_entity_poly.pdbx_seq_one_letter_code
_entity_poly.pdbx_strand_id
1 'polypeptide(L)'
;NTAHELGHKHARAERRLSKVALAQTCYGHFIVTHNRVHHVHVATPRDPASAHLGAAMWTFVPRSVIGGLRAAWHLEAKRMGYRGRSKWSMRNDVVNAWVLSAALFAGLIAIFGVRVAPWLVGQAILGIYLLEAINYIEHYGLRRRQLPDGRYERVRPSHSWNSSTVIANLFLFHLQRHSDHHA
;
A
#
# COMPACT_ATOMS: atom_id res chain seq x y z
N ASN A 1 5.97 7.87 -0.83
CA ASN A 1 5.93 8.91 0.23
C ASN A 1 4.85 9.94 -0.03
N THR A 2 4.97 10.82 -1.04
CA THR A 2 3.92 11.83 -1.34
C THR A 2 2.56 11.19 -1.65
N ALA A 3 2.53 10.11 -2.43
CA ALA A 3 1.30 9.38 -2.72
C ALA A 3 0.67 8.73 -1.47
N HIS A 4 1.51 8.29 -0.54
CA HIS A 4 1.10 7.68 0.72
C HIS A 4 0.43 8.74 1.61
N GLU A 5 1.12 9.84 1.89
CA GLU A 5 0.62 10.95 2.71
C GLU A 5 -0.66 11.59 2.13
N LEU A 6 -0.73 11.80 0.82
CA LEU A 6 -1.92 12.32 0.14
C LEU A 6 -3.11 11.35 0.18
N GLY A 7 -2.86 10.04 0.30
CA GLY A 7 -3.89 9.01 0.40
C GLY A 7 -4.65 9.06 1.74
N HIS A 8 -4.02 9.60 2.79
CA HIS A 8 -4.60 9.74 4.12
C HIS A 8 -5.48 11.00 4.29
N LYS A 9 -5.32 12.01 3.42
CA LYS A 9 -6.13 13.25 3.51
C LYS A 9 -7.61 12.99 3.17
N HIS A 10 -8.50 13.75 3.81
CA HIS A 10 -9.96 13.62 3.64
C HIS A 10 -10.48 14.26 2.35
N ALA A 11 -9.81 15.29 1.85
CA ALA A 11 -10.26 16.03 0.69
C ALA A 11 -10.03 15.22 -0.61
N ARG A 12 -10.98 15.40 -1.55
CA ARG A 12 -11.08 14.57 -2.78
C ARG A 12 -9.93 14.83 -3.75
N ALA A 13 -9.30 15.99 -3.69
CA ALA A 13 -8.22 16.37 -4.60
C ALA A 13 -6.91 15.63 -4.24
N GLU A 14 -6.57 15.56 -2.97
CA GLU A 14 -5.38 14.89 -2.44
C GLU A 14 -5.46 13.38 -2.67
N ARG A 15 -6.62 12.77 -2.44
CA ARG A 15 -6.83 11.35 -2.79
C ARG A 15 -6.70 11.07 -4.28
N ARG A 16 -7.05 12.02 -5.15
CA ARG A 16 -6.85 11.90 -6.60
C ARG A 16 -5.36 12.03 -6.95
N LEU A 17 -4.64 12.97 -6.34
CA LEU A 17 -3.20 13.12 -6.53
C LEU A 17 -2.41 11.90 -6.03
N SER A 18 -2.84 11.28 -4.92
CA SER A 18 -2.32 9.99 -4.44
C SER A 18 -2.50 8.89 -5.48
N LYS A 19 -3.70 8.78 -6.07
CA LYS A 19 -3.96 7.83 -7.16
C LYS A 19 -3.11 8.09 -8.40
N VAL A 20 -2.89 9.35 -8.78
CA VAL A 20 -2.01 9.72 -9.91
C VAL A 20 -0.56 9.36 -9.61
N ALA A 21 -0.08 9.64 -8.40
CA ALA A 21 1.28 9.32 -8.00
C ALA A 21 1.54 7.80 -7.91
N LEU A 22 0.53 7.01 -7.51
CA LEU A 22 0.61 5.54 -7.56
C LEU A 22 0.31 4.95 -8.94
N ALA A 23 -0.27 5.72 -9.86
CA ALA A 23 -0.53 5.25 -11.22
C ALA A 23 0.78 4.91 -11.96
N GLN A 24 1.88 5.58 -11.59
CA GLN A 24 3.20 5.32 -12.15
C GLN A 24 3.70 3.90 -11.85
N THR A 25 3.36 3.33 -10.71
CA THR A 25 3.85 1.99 -10.31
C THR A 25 2.82 0.87 -10.55
N CYS A 26 1.65 1.19 -11.10
CA CYS A 26 0.51 0.26 -11.20
C CYS A 26 0.05 -0.34 -9.85
N TYR A 27 0.52 0.23 -8.72
CA TYR A 27 0.32 -0.31 -7.38
C TYR A 27 -0.87 0.34 -6.64
N GLY A 28 -1.88 0.76 -7.40
CA GLY A 28 -3.01 1.53 -6.88
C GLY A 28 -3.89 0.80 -5.85
N HIS A 29 -3.86 -0.54 -5.82
CA HIS A 29 -4.55 -1.33 -4.80
C HIS A 29 -3.98 -1.13 -3.39
N PHE A 30 -2.71 -0.68 -3.29
CA PHE A 30 -2.06 -0.36 -2.02
C PHE A 30 -2.85 0.64 -1.19
N ILE A 31 -3.48 1.65 -1.80
CA ILE A 31 -4.29 2.63 -1.05
C ILE A 31 -5.42 1.93 -0.28
N VAL A 32 -6.05 0.92 -0.88
CA VAL A 32 -7.16 0.20 -0.26
C VAL A 32 -6.64 -0.72 0.84
N THR A 33 -5.58 -1.48 0.58
CA THR A 33 -5.02 -2.41 1.56
C THR A 33 -4.35 -1.71 2.71
N HIS A 34 -3.52 -0.72 2.44
CA HIS A 34 -2.82 0.03 3.46
C HIS A 34 -3.81 0.59 4.48
N ASN A 35 -4.80 1.35 3.99
CA ASN A 35 -5.78 2.03 4.83
C ASN A 35 -6.78 1.13 5.56
N ARG A 36 -7.16 -0.01 4.98
CA ARG A 36 -8.29 -0.81 5.49
C ARG A 36 -7.93 -2.22 5.93
N VAL A 37 -6.72 -2.66 5.66
CA VAL A 37 -6.23 -3.99 6.03
C VAL A 37 -5.01 -3.82 6.91
N HIS A 38 -3.96 -3.19 6.38
CA HIS A 38 -2.68 -3.08 7.07
C HIS A 38 -2.82 -2.26 8.36
N HIS A 39 -3.33 -1.03 8.36
CA HIS A 39 -3.52 -0.27 9.62
C HIS A 39 -4.37 -1.02 10.69
N VAL A 40 -5.33 -1.84 10.26
CA VAL A 40 -6.21 -2.60 11.18
C VAL A 40 -5.49 -3.83 11.75
N HIS A 41 -4.70 -4.51 10.92
CA HIS A 41 -4.10 -5.81 11.20
C HIS A 41 -2.58 -5.78 11.32
N VAL A 42 -1.96 -4.61 11.31
CA VAL A 42 -0.51 -4.40 11.41
C VAL A 42 0.03 -5.15 12.61
N ALA A 43 1.19 -5.77 12.44
CA ALA A 43 1.85 -6.65 13.40
C ALA A 43 1.00 -7.86 13.83
N THR A 44 0.05 -8.33 13.00
CA THR A 44 -0.68 -9.58 13.21
C THR A 44 -0.48 -10.54 12.04
N PRO A 45 -0.71 -11.86 12.21
CA PRO A 45 -0.68 -12.83 11.11
C PRO A 45 -1.69 -12.55 9.97
N ARG A 46 -2.70 -11.69 10.21
CA ARG A 46 -3.72 -11.32 9.22
C ARG A 46 -3.24 -10.25 8.25
N ASP A 47 -2.11 -9.62 8.51
CA ASP A 47 -1.55 -8.57 7.66
C ASP A 47 -0.45 -9.11 6.73
N PRO A 48 -0.66 -9.10 5.40
CA PRO A 48 0.35 -9.51 4.45
C PRO A 48 1.56 -8.57 4.41
N ALA A 49 1.45 -7.33 4.88
CA ALA A 49 2.55 -6.35 4.89
C ALA A 49 3.38 -6.37 6.20
N SER A 50 3.04 -7.22 7.17
CA SER A 50 3.84 -7.40 8.39
C SER A 50 4.86 -8.53 8.24
N ALA A 51 6.15 -8.20 8.21
CA ALA A 51 7.22 -9.17 8.06
C ALA A 51 7.37 -10.06 9.31
N HIS A 52 7.58 -11.37 9.11
CA HIS A 52 7.88 -12.30 10.21
C HIS A 52 9.36 -12.21 10.56
N LEU A 53 9.71 -12.49 11.82
CA LEU A 53 11.10 -12.65 12.22
C LEU A 53 11.73 -13.79 11.39
N GLY A 54 12.90 -13.54 10.80
CA GLY A 54 13.59 -14.49 9.92
C GLY A 54 13.05 -14.55 8.48
N ALA A 55 11.99 -13.80 8.12
CA ALA A 55 11.52 -13.77 6.75
C ALA A 55 12.54 -13.10 5.83
N ALA A 56 12.93 -13.76 4.74
CA ALA A 56 13.76 -13.15 3.71
C ALA A 56 12.95 -12.14 2.88
N MET A 57 13.62 -11.10 2.39
CA MET A 57 12.96 -10.04 1.60
C MET A 57 12.26 -10.60 0.34
N TRP A 58 12.91 -11.53 -0.36
CA TRP A 58 12.38 -12.11 -1.60
C TRP A 58 11.18 -13.03 -1.37
N THR A 59 10.96 -13.54 -0.16
CA THR A 59 9.73 -14.27 0.19
C THR A 59 8.66 -13.33 0.74
N PHE A 60 9.07 -12.26 1.42
CA PHE A 60 8.17 -11.23 1.95
C PHE A 60 7.45 -10.44 0.84
N VAL A 61 8.19 -9.85 -0.10
CA VAL A 61 7.65 -8.95 -1.13
C VAL A 61 6.51 -9.59 -1.93
N PRO A 62 6.67 -10.79 -2.55
CA PRO A 62 5.59 -11.40 -3.32
C PRO A 62 4.38 -11.75 -2.44
N ARG A 63 4.60 -12.20 -1.19
CA ARG A 63 3.52 -12.47 -0.24
C ARG A 63 2.74 -11.20 0.09
N SER A 64 3.43 -10.10 0.36
CA SER A 64 2.84 -8.81 0.69
C SER A 64 2.02 -8.27 -0.48
N VAL A 65 2.61 -8.23 -1.68
CA VAL A 65 1.97 -7.74 -2.91
C VAL A 65 0.72 -8.55 -3.27
N ILE A 66 0.84 -9.88 -3.33
CA ILE A 66 -0.28 -10.75 -3.74
C ILE A 66 -1.36 -10.79 -2.65
N GLY A 67 -0.96 -10.89 -1.38
CA GLY A 67 -1.88 -10.87 -0.25
C GLY A 67 -2.64 -9.55 -0.16
N GLY A 68 -1.93 -8.44 -0.33
CA GLY A 68 -2.50 -7.11 -0.42
C GLY A 68 -3.52 -7.02 -1.56
N LEU A 69 -3.12 -7.33 -2.79
CA LEU A 69 -4.02 -7.29 -3.93
C LEU A 69 -5.31 -8.09 -3.70
N ARG A 70 -5.21 -9.32 -3.21
CA ARG A 70 -6.38 -10.17 -2.91
C ARG A 70 -7.28 -9.53 -1.86
N ALA A 71 -6.71 -8.98 -0.79
CA ALA A 71 -7.46 -8.33 0.27
C ALA A 71 -8.16 -7.04 -0.21
N ALA A 72 -7.47 -6.18 -0.97
CA ALA A 72 -8.05 -4.98 -1.57
C ALA A 72 -9.21 -5.33 -2.50
N TRP A 73 -9.00 -6.30 -3.38
CA TRP A 73 -10.02 -6.72 -4.35
C TRP A 73 -11.26 -7.28 -3.65
N HIS A 74 -11.07 -8.16 -2.67
CA HIS A 74 -12.17 -8.73 -1.89
C HIS A 74 -12.98 -7.64 -1.17
N LEU A 75 -12.29 -6.71 -0.51
CA LEU A 75 -12.91 -5.62 0.24
C LEU A 75 -13.72 -4.68 -0.67
N GLU A 76 -13.17 -4.30 -1.81
CA GLU A 76 -13.86 -3.44 -2.77
C GLU A 76 -15.00 -4.15 -3.48
N ALA A 77 -14.84 -5.43 -3.84
CA ALA A 77 -15.91 -6.23 -4.42
C ALA A 77 -17.10 -6.34 -3.45
N LYS A 78 -16.83 -6.58 -2.17
CA LYS A 78 -17.85 -6.59 -1.11
C LYS A 78 -18.53 -5.23 -0.97
N ARG A 79 -17.77 -4.13 -0.98
CA ARG A 79 -18.30 -2.75 -0.97
C ARG A 79 -19.21 -2.45 -2.17
N MET A 80 -18.86 -2.94 -3.36
CA MET A 80 -19.69 -2.78 -4.55
C MET A 80 -20.97 -3.60 -4.45
N GLY A 81 -20.87 -4.85 -3.95
CA GLY A 81 -22.02 -5.73 -3.71
C GLY A 81 -23.07 -5.11 -2.78
N TYR A 82 -22.65 -4.55 -1.64
CA TYR A 82 -23.56 -3.84 -0.73
C TYR A 82 -24.25 -2.61 -1.34
N ARG A 83 -23.71 -2.09 -2.44
CA ARG A 83 -24.26 -0.93 -3.17
C ARG A 83 -25.01 -1.34 -4.44
N GLY A 84 -25.27 -2.64 -4.64
CA GLY A 84 -25.93 -3.16 -5.84
C GLY A 84 -25.15 -2.90 -7.13
N ARG A 85 -23.81 -2.83 -7.07
CA ARG A 85 -22.95 -2.50 -8.21
C ARG A 85 -22.03 -3.66 -8.56
N SER A 86 -21.66 -3.75 -9.84
CA SER A 86 -20.62 -4.67 -10.29
C SER A 86 -19.27 -4.37 -9.61
N LYS A 87 -18.52 -5.43 -9.29
CA LYS A 87 -17.13 -5.34 -8.81
C LYS A 87 -16.20 -4.64 -9.80
N TRP A 88 -16.56 -4.60 -11.09
CA TRP A 88 -15.83 -3.93 -12.17
C TRP A 88 -16.24 -2.47 -12.38
N SER A 89 -17.09 -1.90 -11.52
CA SER A 89 -17.49 -0.50 -11.62
C SER A 89 -16.30 0.45 -11.50
N MET A 90 -16.31 1.57 -12.23
CA MET A 90 -15.37 2.68 -12.01
C MET A 90 -15.46 3.30 -10.61
N ARG A 91 -16.49 2.95 -9.82
CA ARG A 91 -16.57 3.30 -8.39
C ARG A 91 -15.81 2.33 -7.47
N ASN A 92 -15.25 1.25 -7.99
CA ASN A 92 -14.27 0.43 -7.28
C ASN A 92 -12.92 1.14 -7.34
N ASP A 93 -12.33 1.41 -6.18
CA ASP A 93 -11.09 2.17 -6.09
C ASP A 93 -9.89 1.44 -6.72
N VAL A 94 -9.87 0.11 -6.69
CA VAL A 94 -8.84 -0.71 -7.36
C VAL A 94 -8.97 -0.59 -8.88
N VAL A 95 -10.18 -0.79 -9.41
CA VAL A 95 -10.44 -0.68 -10.86
C VAL A 95 -10.10 0.71 -11.36
N ASN A 96 -10.57 1.74 -10.66
CA ASN A 96 -10.30 3.12 -11.00
C ASN A 96 -8.80 3.44 -11.04
N ALA A 97 -8.02 2.95 -10.07
CA ALA A 97 -6.58 3.18 -10.03
C ALA A 97 -5.84 2.43 -11.15
N TRP A 98 -6.25 1.21 -11.46
CA TRP A 98 -5.68 0.44 -12.57
C TRP A 98 -6.00 1.03 -13.95
N VAL A 99 -7.22 1.53 -14.15
CA VAL A 99 -7.58 2.26 -15.38
C VAL A 99 -6.71 3.50 -15.52
N LEU A 100 -6.49 4.26 -14.43
CA LEU A 100 -5.63 5.43 -14.46
C LEU A 100 -4.17 5.07 -14.80
N SER A 101 -3.66 3.96 -14.25
CA SER A 101 -2.32 3.45 -14.55
C SER A 101 -2.20 3.02 -16.02
N ALA A 102 -3.19 2.27 -16.52
CA ALA A 102 -3.24 1.84 -17.91
C ALA A 102 -3.31 3.03 -18.88
N ALA A 103 -4.14 4.04 -18.58
CA ALA A 103 -4.24 5.26 -19.37
C ALA A 103 -2.91 6.04 -19.41
N LEU A 104 -2.23 6.15 -18.26
CA LEU A 104 -0.92 6.79 -18.18
C LEU A 104 0.12 6.04 -19.03
N PHE A 105 0.21 4.71 -18.87
CA PHE A 105 1.17 3.89 -19.61
C PHE A 105 0.89 3.92 -21.11
N ALA A 106 -0.39 3.80 -21.52
CA ALA A 106 -0.80 3.91 -22.91
C ALA A 106 -0.45 5.27 -23.50
N GLY A 107 -0.67 6.37 -22.77
CA GLY A 107 -0.30 7.72 -23.20
C GLY A 107 1.21 7.88 -23.40
N LEU A 108 2.03 7.40 -22.46
CA LEU A 108 3.49 7.46 -22.57
C LEU A 108 4.01 6.60 -23.73
N ILE A 109 3.45 5.41 -23.93
CA ILE A 109 3.80 4.54 -25.06
C ILE A 109 3.36 5.17 -26.39
N ALA A 110 2.22 5.84 -26.45
CA ALA A 110 1.76 6.51 -27.66
C ALA A 110 2.66 7.70 -28.05
N ILE A 111 3.17 8.45 -27.06
CA ILE A 111 4.02 9.63 -27.28
C ILE A 111 5.48 9.24 -27.58
N PHE A 112 6.05 8.32 -26.79
CA PHE A 112 7.49 7.99 -26.84
C PHE A 112 7.79 6.67 -27.58
N GLY A 113 6.75 5.97 -28.04
CA GLY A 113 6.83 4.68 -28.70
C GLY A 113 7.00 3.50 -27.75
N VAL A 114 6.76 2.28 -28.26
CA VAL A 114 6.82 1.02 -27.47
C VAL A 114 8.17 0.77 -26.80
N ARG A 115 9.26 1.40 -27.29
CA ARG A 115 10.61 1.30 -26.72
C ARG A 115 10.68 1.78 -25.27
N VAL A 116 9.75 2.63 -24.82
CA VAL A 116 9.68 3.08 -23.42
C VAL A 116 9.09 2.01 -22.48
N ALA A 117 8.36 1.02 -23.00
CA ALA A 117 7.61 0.07 -22.17
C ALA A 117 8.47 -0.71 -21.16
N PRO A 118 9.67 -1.24 -21.51
CA PRO A 118 10.53 -1.91 -20.53
C PRO A 118 10.95 -0.98 -19.38
N TRP A 119 11.19 0.30 -19.67
CA TRP A 119 11.56 1.30 -18.65
C TRP A 119 10.39 1.60 -17.72
N LEU A 120 9.18 1.71 -18.26
CA LEU A 120 7.95 1.89 -17.47
C LEU A 120 7.68 0.70 -16.55
N VAL A 121 7.89 -0.53 -17.04
CA VAL A 121 7.75 -1.74 -16.21
C VAL A 121 8.86 -1.81 -15.17
N GLY A 122 10.11 -1.55 -15.55
CA GLY A 122 11.26 -1.58 -14.65
C GLY A 122 11.13 -0.61 -13.48
N GLN A 123 10.75 0.66 -13.75
CA GLN A 123 10.51 1.63 -12.67
C GLN A 123 9.33 1.23 -11.78
N ALA A 124 8.28 0.63 -12.34
CA ALA A 124 7.12 0.22 -11.55
C ALA A 124 7.49 -0.89 -10.56
N ILE A 125 8.26 -1.89 -11.03
CA ILE A 125 8.79 -2.96 -10.18
C ILE A 125 9.68 -2.38 -9.08
N LEU A 126 10.60 -1.47 -9.42
CA LEU A 126 11.48 -0.83 -8.45
C LEU A 126 10.69 -0.02 -7.41
N GLY A 127 9.67 0.73 -7.84
CA GLY A 127 8.80 1.50 -6.96
C GLY A 127 7.99 0.62 -6.00
N ILE A 128 7.44 -0.50 -6.48
CA ILE A 128 6.78 -1.50 -5.62
C ILE A 128 7.78 -2.08 -4.62
N TYR A 129 8.97 -2.47 -5.07
CA TYR A 129 9.98 -3.06 -4.21
C TYR A 129 10.42 -2.10 -3.12
N LEU A 130 10.66 -0.81 -3.44
CA LEU A 130 11.02 0.21 -2.47
C LEU A 130 9.92 0.44 -1.43
N LEU A 131 8.65 0.47 -1.85
CA LEU A 131 7.52 0.61 -0.92
C LEU A 131 7.39 -0.59 0.01
N GLU A 132 7.52 -1.81 -0.52
CA GLU A 132 7.49 -3.03 0.30
C GLU A 132 8.72 -3.17 1.19
N ALA A 133 9.88 -2.64 0.77
CA ALA A 133 11.07 -2.62 1.60
C ALA A 133 10.88 -1.80 2.87
N ILE A 134 10.17 -0.69 2.76
CA ILE A 134 9.79 0.13 3.90
C ILE A 134 8.87 -0.67 4.82
N ASN A 135 7.79 -1.27 4.31
CA ASN A 135 6.90 -2.13 5.11
C ASN A 135 7.66 -3.27 5.81
N TYR A 136 8.60 -3.90 5.09
CA TYR A 136 9.43 -4.97 5.61
C TYR A 136 10.23 -4.50 6.82
N ILE A 137 10.97 -3.40 6.68
CA ILE A 137 11.82 -2.85 7.73
C ILE A 137 10.97 -2.38 8.91
N GLU A 138 9.90 -1.62 8.66
CA GLU A 138 9.08 -1.00 9.70
C GLU A 138 8.34 -2.01 10.57
N HIS A 139 8.11 -3.24 10.09
CA HIS A 139 7.38 -4.29 10.81
C HIS A 139 8.16 -5.58 11.03
N TYR A 140 9.47 -5.58 10.77
CA TYR A 140 10.28 -6.80 10.84
C TYR A 140 10.27 -7.42 12.24
N GLY A 141 9.69 -8.61 12.35
CA GLY A 141 9.67 -9.37 13.61
C GLY A 141 8.75 -8.82 14.69
N LEU A 142 8.07 -7.69 14.46
CA LEU A 142 7.18 -7.08 15.44
C LEU A 142 5.79 -7.72 15.38
N ARG A 143 5.25 -8.07 16.56
CA ARG A 143 3.96 -8.74 16.68
C ARG A 143 3.14 -8.20 17.84
N ARG A 144 1.85 -8.00 17.58
CA ARG A 144 0.82 -7.74 18.59
C ARG A 144 0.43 -9.05 19.25
N ARG A 145 0.28 -9.00 20.57
CA ARG A 145 -0.25 -10.11 21.34
C ARG A 145 -1.75 -10.29 21.10
N GLN A 146 -2.18 -11.54 20.95
CA GLN A 146 -3.59 -11.91 20.99
C GLN A 146 -4.05 -11.98 22.45
N LEU A 147 -5.15 -11.32 22.75
CA LEU A 147 -5.78 -11.27 24.06
C LEU A 147 -6.67 -12.51 24.28
N PRO A 148 -7.06 -12.83 25.53
CA PRO A 148 -7.91 -13.99 25.83
C PRO A 148 -9.28 -13.97 25.11
N ASP A 149 -9.78 -12.79 24.73
CA ASP A 149 -11.02 -12.61 23.97
C ASP A 149 -10.86 -12.86 22.45
N GLY A 150 -9.66 -13.24 22.01
CA GLY A 150 -9.32 -13.50 20.61
C GLY A 150 -9.00 -12.24 19.78
N ARG A 151 -9.11 -11.04 20.35
CA ARG A 151 -8.72 -9.77 19.70
C ARG A 151 -7.21 -9.54 19.85
N TYR A 152 -6.63 -8.74 18.97
CA TYR A 152 -5.25 -8.28 19.11
C TYR A 152 -5.23 -6.99 19.92
N GLU A 153 -4.21 -6.83 20.77
CA GLU A 153 -3.99 -5.59 21.54
C GLU A 153 -3.93 -4.34 20.65
N ARG A 154 -4.21 -3.14 21.16
CA ARG A 154 -4.17 -1.93 20.31
C ARG A 154 -2.76 -1.71 19.73
N VAL A 155 -2.68 -1.09 18.55
CA VAL A 155 -1.39 -0.69 17.97
C VAL A 155 -0.67 0.27 18.93
N ARG A 156 0.64 0.11 19.05
CA ARG A 156 1.53 0.82 19.98
C ARG A 156 2.85 1.10 19.29
N PRO A 157 3.67 2.03 19.80
CA PRO A 157 5.00 2.29 19.27
C PRO A 157 5.92 1.07 19.16
N SER A 158 5.78 0.08 20.04
CA SER A 158 6.51 -1.19 19.97
C SER A 158 6.13 -2.08 18.77
N HIS A 159 5.07 -1.76 18.03
CA HIS A 159 4.62 -2.53 16.87
C HIS A 159 5.14 -1.97 15.54
N SER A 160 6.00 -0.95 15.60
CA SER A 160 6.76 -0.49 14.45
C SER A 160 8.17 -0.03 14.81
N TRP A 161 9.13 -0.36 13.95
CA TRP A 161 10.45 0.25 13.97
C TRP A 161 10.33 1.69 13.47
N ASN A 162 10.59 2.65 14.36
CA ASN A 162 10.57 4.06 14.04
C ASN A 162 11.98 4.62 13.86
N SER A 163 12.13 5.65 13.04
CA SER A 163 13.32 6.49 12.98
C SER A 163 12.93 7.95 13.21
N SER A 164 13.57 8.57 14.20
CA SER A 164 13.35 9.98 14.57
C SER A 164 14.25 10.94 13.80
N THR A 165 15.00 10.46 12.79
CA THR A 165 15.97 11.27 12.06
C THR A 165 15.27 12.37 11.25
N VAL A 166 15.63 13.63 11.50
CA VAL A 166 14.96 14.82 10.91
C VAL A 166 15.02 14.80 9.38
N ILE A 167 16.17 14.45 8.81
CA ILE A 167 16.38 14.36 7.36
C ILE A 167 15.47 13.29 6.74
N ALA A 168 15.41 12.11 7.33
CA ALA A 168 14.55 11.03 6.85
C ALA A 168 13.06 11.38 6.99
N ASN A 169 12.66 12.06 8.07
CA ASN A 169 11.28 12.54 8.26
C ASN A 169 10.88 13.64 7.27
N LEU A 170 11.79 14.54 6.88
CA LEU A 170 11.52 15.55 5.86
C LEU A 170 11.41 14.95 4.44
N PHE A 171 12.32 14.04 4.05
CA PHE A 171 12.33 13.46 2.71
C PHE A 171 11.28 12.35 2.51
N LEU A 172 10.92 11.63 3.57
CA LEU A 172 9.93 10.55 3.51
C LEU A 172 8.53 11.01 3.97
N PHE A 173 8.32 12.30 4.25
CA PHE A 173 7.05 12.84 4.77
C PHE A 173 6.59 12.14 6.05
N HIS A 174 7.43 12.11 7.08
CA HIS A 174 7.17 11.53 8.40
C HIS A 174 6.85 10.02 8.44
N LEU A 175 7.05 9.30 7.32
CA LEU A 175 6.88 7.85 7.28
C LEU A 175 7.62 7.12 8.41
N GLN A 176 8.76 7.67 8.84
CA GLN A 176 9.63 7.07 9.84
C GLN A 176 9.07 7.16 11.28
N ARG A 177 8.02 7.95 11.55
CA ARG A 177 7.20 7.85 12.78
C ARG A 177 6.02 6.91 12.54
N HIS A 178 6.32 5.75 11.99
CA HIS A 178 5.31 4.80 11.52
C HIS A 178 4.37 4.32 12.65
N SER A 179 4.80 4.33 13.91
CA SER A 179 3.89 4.06 15.02
C SER A 179 2.81 5.12 15.21
N ASP A 180 3.16 6.40 15.05
CA ASP A 180 2.20 7.50 15.14
C ASP A 180 1.27 7.46 13.90
N HIS A 181 1.80 6.95 12.78
CA HIS A 181 1.04 6.70 11.55
C HIS A 181 -0.04 5.62 11.71
N HIS A 182 0.17 4.64 12.60
CA HIS A 182 -0.79 3.56 12.85
C HIS A 182 -1.73 3.77 14.06
N ALA A 183 -1.58 4.85 14.82
CA ALA A 183 -2.23 5.06 16.12
C ALA A 183 -3.70 5.53 16.05
#